data_AF-A0A7V2N1K0-F1
#
_entry.id   AF-A0A7V2N1K0-F1
#
_cell.length_a   1.000
_cell.length_b   1.000
_cell.length_c   1.000
_cell.angle_alpha   90.00
_cell.angle_beta   90.00
_cell.angle_gamma   90.00
#
_symmetry.space_group_name_H-M   'P 1'
#
loop_
_entity.id
_entity.type
_entity.pdbx_description
1 polymer ?
#
loop_
_entity_poly.entity_id
_entity_poly.type
_entity_poly.pdbx_seq_one_letter_code
_entity_poly.pdbx_strand_id
1 'polypeptide(L)'
;MIWDILGIWIAAFLTIAILSFIFGDNPIYKLAEHIFVGVSAGYGVVLALNQAIWPSIQMGLMPNQHFFIKFMTIIAIILGILTLIRLEIFSYIFPSIVWVSRIPIAFVVGIGSGITIVASVQGFIFPQVSATFLPILSPNYTIDFSTPINFLNSLLLVIGPFVILLGVITALIYFYFSTEQRGILLGIAKIGILIMMITFGASFGYTIMARFSLLISRFYFLLSDWLNLLK
;
A
#
# COMPACT_ATOMS: atom_id res chain seq x y z
N MET A 1 -32.52 -1.47 -9.85
CA MET A 1 -32.90 -0.33 -10.73
C MET A 1 -33.12 0.96 -9.93
N ILE A 2 -34.12 1.05 -9.03
CA ILE A 2 -34.32 2.30 -8.24
C ILE A 2 -33.16 2.59 -7.28
N TRP A 3 -32.62 1.55 -6.64
CA TRP A 3 -31.49 1.64 -5.71
C TRP A 3 -30.20 2.06 -6.40
N ASP A 4 -29.98 1.60 -7.64
CA ASP A 4 -28.80 1.94 -8.43
C ASP A 4 -28.85 3.42 -8.84
N ILE A 5 -30.02 3.89 -9.29
CA ILE A 5 -30.24 5.30 -9.64
C ILE A 5 -30.02 6.18 -8.41
N LEU A 6 -30.68 5.88 -7.28
CA LEU A 6 -30.49 6.63 -6.03
C LEU A 6 -29.02 6.63 -5.58
N GLY A 7 -28.33 5.50 -5.71
CA GLY A 7 -26.90 5.38 -5.43
C GLY A 7 -26.04 6.30 -6.30
N ILE A 8 -26.31 6.36 -7.61
CA ILE A 8 -25.61 7.24 -8.55
C ILE A 8 -25.83 8.72 -8.18
N TRP A 9 -27.05 9.12 -7.84
CA TRP A 9 -27.37 10.49 -7.42
C TRP A 9 -26.65 10.89 -6.12
N ILE A 10 -26.63 10.00 -5.12
CA ILE A 10 -25.91 10.22 -3.86
C ILE A 10 -24.41 10.31 -4.12
N ALA A 11 -23.86 9.42 -4.94
CA ALA A 11 -22.44 9.40 -5.29
C ALA A 11 -22.03 10.66 -6.08
N ALA A 12 -22.87 11.15 -7.00
CA ALA A 12 -22.64 12.39 -7.72
C ALA A 12 -22.63 13.60 -6.78
N PHE A 13 -23.62 13.69 -5.88
CA PHE A 13 -23.67 14.75 -4.87
C PHE A 13 -22.42 14.77 -3.98
N LEU A 14 -22.01 13.60 -3.46
CA LEU A 14 -20.81 13.48 -2.63
C LEU A 14 -19.53 13.81 -3.42
N THR A 15 -19.44 13.42 -4.69
CA THR A 15 -18.29 13.74 -5.54
C THR A 15 -18.18 15.25 -5.75
N ILE A 16 -19.29 15.94 -6.04
CA ILE A 16 -19.33 17.40 -6.19
C ILE A 16 -19.03 18.09 -4.84
N ALA A 17 -19.57 17.58 -3.73
CA ALA A 17 -19.31 18.08 -2.40
C ALA A 17 -17.81 18.03 -2.04
N ILE A 18 -17.11 16.95 -2.43
CA ILE A 18 -15.66 16.83 -2.25
C ILE A 18 -14.90 17.79 -3.17
N LEU A 19 -15.30 17.89 -4.45
CA LEU A 19 -14.69 18.82 -5.42
C LEU A 19 -14.87 20.30 -5.02
N SER A 20 -15.89 20.61 -4.23
CA SER A 20 -16.11 21.97 -3.69
C SER A 20 -14.93 22.48 -2.86
N PHE A 21 -14.04 21.60 -2.37
CA PHE A 21 -12.80 21.98 -1.69
C PHE A 21 -11.93 22.94 -2.50
N ILE A 22 -11.97 22.85 -3.84
CA ILE A 22 -11.19 23.73 -4.73
C ILE A 22 -11.55 25.22 -4.53
N PHE A 23 -12.79 25.50 -4.10
CA PHE A 23 -13.29 26.87 -3.87
C PHE A 23 -13.14 27.35 -2.41
N GLY A 24 -12.54 26.53 -1.53
CA GLY A 24 -12.35 26.82 -0.11
C GLY A 24 -13.12 25.90 0.83
N ASP A 25 -12.96 26.14 2.15
CA ASP A 25 -13.56 25.34 3.22
C ASP A 25 -15.08 25.56 3.35
N ASN A 26 -15.86 24.84 2.54
CA ASN A 26 -17.32 24.88 2.61
C ASN A 26 -17.90 23.88 3.63
N PRO A 27 -19.03 24.20 4.30
CA PRO A 27 -19.68 23.27 5.24
C PRO A 27 -20.13 21.97 4.57
N ILE A 28 -20.48 22.03 3.28
CA ILE A 28 -20.86 20.88 2.46
C ILE A 28 -19.67 19.91 2.29
N TYR A 29 -18.47 20.44 2.07
CA TYR A 29 -17.24 19.64 1.98
C TYR A 29 -16.96 18.93 3.31
N LYS A 30 -17.00 19.65 4.45
CA LYS A 30 -16.76 19.07 5.78
C LYS A 30 -17.77 17.97 6.13
N LEU A 31 -19.04 18.15 5.77
CA LEU A 31 -20.05 17.12 5.95
C LEU A 31 -19.72 15.87 5.12
N ALA A 32 -19.36 16.03 3.85
CA ALA A 32 -18.97 14.91 2.99
C ALA A 32 -17.71 14.20 3.51
N GLU A 33 -16.73 14.94 4.03
CA GLU A 33 -15.53 14.40 4.65
C GLU A 33 -15.85 13.55 5.89
N HIS A 34 -16.67 14.07 6.82
CA HIS A 34 -17.07 13.31 8.01
C HIS A 34 -17.87 12.06 7.67
N ILE A 35 -18.79 12.14 6.70
CA ILE A 35 -19.52 10.96 6.21
C ILE A 35 -18.53 9.95 5.61
N PHE A 36 -17.61 10.39 4.76
CA PHE A 36 -16.65 9.51 4.09
C PHE A 36 -15.74 8.80 5.11
N VAL A 37 -15.14 9.55 6.04
CA VAL A 37 -14.25 9.00 7.06
C VAL A 37 -15.03 8.09 8.02
N GLY A 38 -16.24 8.49 8.42
CA GLY A 38 -17.10 7.69 9.30
C GLY A 38 -17.56 6.37 8.68
N VAL A 39 -18.01 6.40 7.41
CA VAL A 39 -18.39 5.20 6.67
C VAL A 39 -17.18 4.30 6.42
N SER A 40 -16.02 4.86 6.06
CA SER A 40 -14.79 4.09 5.88
C SER A 40 -14.36 3.38 7.17
N ALA A 41 -14.35 4.09 8.29
CA ALA A 41 -14.04 3.50 9.60
C ALA A 41 -15.07 2.43 10.00
N GLY A 42 -16.36 2.71 9.86
CA GLY A 42 -17.43 1.76 10.17
C GLY A 42 -17.38 0.51 9.31
N TYR A 43 -17.20 0.65 8.00
CA TYR A 43 -17.01 -0.46 7.09
C TYR A 43 -15.77 -1.28 7.44
N GLY A 44 -14.66 -0.62 7.77
CA GLY A 44 -13.44 -1.28 8.25
C GLY A 44 -13.66 -2.12 9.50
N VAL A 45 -14.43 -1.63 10.47
CA VAL A 45 -14.80 -2.36 11.69
C VAL A 45 -15.65 -3.59 11.35
N VAL A 46 -16.68 -3.44 10.50
CA VAL A 46 -17.54 -4.55 10.08
C VAL A 46 -16.74 -5.61 9.32
N LEU A 47 -15.82 -5.18 8.47
CA LEU A 47 -14.96 -6.07 7.71
C LEU A 47 -14.01 -6.83 8.65
N ALA A 48 -13.37 -6.13 9.59
CA ALA A 48 -12.52 -6.76 10.59
C ALA A 48 -13.30 -7.77 11.46
N LEU A 49 -14.53 -7.43 11.86
CA LEU A 49 -15.38 -8.33 12.64
C LEU A 49 -15.77 -9.59 11.86
N ASN A 50 -16.28 -9.42 10.64
CA ASN A 50 -16.82 -10.54 9.86
C ASN A 50 -15.74 -11.39 9.17
N GLN A 51 -14.64 -10.78 8.72
CA GLN A 51 -13.62 -11.47 7.94
C GLN A 51 -12.45 -11.96 8.79
N ALA A 52 -12.12 -11.27 9.89
CA ALA A 52 -11.00 -11.65 10.74
C ALA A 52 -11.48 -12.21 12.08
N ILE A 53 -12.16 -11.41 12.90
CA ILE A 53 -12.42 -11.74 14.31
C ILE A 53 -13.37 -12.95 14.43
N TRP A 54 -14.53 -12.89 13.76
CA TRP A 54 -15.55 -13.93 13.88
C TRP A 54 -15.06 -15.30 13.36
N PRO A 55 -14.44 -15.40 12.16
CA PRO A 55 -13.88 -16.67 11.70
C PRO A 55 -12.76 -17.19 12.60
N SER A 56 -11.88 -16.32 13.13
CA SER A 56 -10.82 -16.73 14.05
C SER A 56 -11.36 -17.29 15.36
N ILE A 57 -12.40 -16.68 15.93
CA ILE A 57 -13.06 -17.18 17.15
C ILE A 57 -13.75 -18.52 16.87
N GLN A 58 -14.47 -18.63 15.75
CA GLN A 58 -15.15 -19.86 15.37
C GLN A 58 -14.15 -21.00 15.17
N MET A 59 -13.10 -20.80 14.36
CA MET A 59 -12.08 -21.80 14.12
C MET A 59 -11.32 -22.19 15.40
N GLY A 60 -11.03 -21.21 16.27
CA GLY A 60 -10.29 -21.45 17.51
C GLY A 60 -11.08 -22.19 18.60
N LEU A 61 -12.41 -22.05 18.63
CA LEU A 61 -13.30 -22.68 19.62
C LEU A 61 -13.92 -24.00 19.16
N MET A 62 -13.59 -24.49 17.95
CA MET A 62 -14.11 -25.76 17.46
C MET A 62 -13.71 -26.94 18.38
N PRO A 63 -14.61 -27.93 18.59
CA PRO A 63 -14.38 -29.03 19.54
C PRO A 63 -13.08 -29.82 19.29
N ASN A 64 -12.71 -30.00 18.03
CA ASN A 64 -11.59 -30.84 17.59
C ASN A 64 -10.22 -30.14 17.56
N GLN A 65 -10.11 -28.89 18.04
CA GLN A 65 -8.85 -28.15 18.02
C GLN A 65 -7.94 -28.47 19.21
N HIS A 66 -6.62 -28.40 18.96
CA HIS A 66 -5.59 -28.56 20.01
C HIS A 66 -5.80 -27.56 21.15
N PHE A 67 -5.54 -28.00 22.39
CA PHE A 67 -5.67 -27.18 23.61
C PHE A 67 -4.94 -25.83 23.50
N PHE A 68 -3.76 -25.82 22.88
CA PHE A 68 -2.97 -24.60 22.67
C PHE A 68 -3.68 -23.55 21.81
N ILE A 69 -4.37 -23.96 20.74
CA ILE A 69 -5.10 -23.06 19.84
C ILE A 69 -6.30 -22.46 20.56
N LYS A 70 -7.03 -23.27 21.34
CA LYS A 70 -8.14 -22.80 22.18
C LYS A 70 -7.67 -21.78 23.21
N PHE A 71 -6.55 -22.05 23.89
CA PHE A 71 -5.97 -21.15 24.88
C PHE A 71 -5.52 -19.82 24.27
N MET A 72 -4.84 -19.84 23.11
CA MET A 72 -4.46 -18.62 22.40
C MET A 72 -5.66 -17.79 21.94
N THR A 73 -6.74 -18.45 21.49
CA THR A 73 -7.97 -17.77 21.08
C THR A 73 -8.62 -17.04 22.26
N ILE A 74 -8.63 -17.66 23.45
CA ILE A 74 -9.14 -17.03 24.68
C ILE A 74 -8.29 -15.80 25.05
N ILE A 75 -6.97 -15.90 24.99
CA ILE A 75 -6.08 -14.75 25.21
C ILE A 75 -6.36 -13.63 24.21
N ALA A 76 -6.54 -13.97 22.93
CA ALA A 76 -6.85 -12.99 21.89
C ALA A 76 -8.20 -12.29 22.14
N ILE A 77 -9.23 -13.02 22.58
CA ILE A 77 -10.53 -12.44 22.98
C ILE A 77 -10.34 -11.49 24.17
N ILE A 78 -9.59 -11.90 25.20
CA ILE A 78 -9.33 -11.05 26.37
C ILE A 78 -8.59 -9.78 25.95
N LEU A 79 -7.52 -9.91 25.16
CA LEU A 79 -6.77 -8.75 24.64
C LEU A 79 -7.65 -7.84 23.78
N GLY A 80 -8.56 -8.41 22.98
CA GLY A 80 -9.53 -7.67 22.18
C GLY A 80 -10.59 -6.94 23.01
N ILE A 81 -11.03 -7.50 24.14
CA ILE A 81 -11.91 -6.78 25.08
C ILE A 81 -11.14 -5.65 25.76
N LEU A 82 -9.88 -5.87 26.11
CA LEU A 82 -9.03 -4.86 26.73
C LEU A 82 -8.72 -3.66 25.82
N THR A 83 -8.73 -3.82 24.50
CA THR A 83 -8.60 -2.66 23.58
C THR A 83 -9.85 -1.78 23.56
N LEU A 84 -11.04 -2.33 23.79
CA LEU A 84 -12.29 -1.56 23.83
C LEU A 84 -12.32 -0.55 24.98
N ILE A 85 -11.60 -0.82 26.08
CA ILE A 85 -11.49 0.08 27.25
C ILE A 85 -10.84 1.42 26.87
N ARG A 86 -10.05 1.45 25.79
CA ARG A 86 -9.40 2.68 25.29
C ARG A 86 -10.31 3.53 24.40
N LEU A 87 -11.46 3.02 23.93
CA LEU A 87 -12.40 3.86 23.20
C LEU A 87 -12.73 5.08 24.07
N GLU A 88 -12.74 6.27 23.45
CA GLU A 88 -12.90 7.56 24.14
C GLU A 88 -14.08 7.55 25.14
N ILE A 89 -15.16 6.84 24.79
CA ILE A 89 -16.35 6.63 25.62
C ILE A 89 -16.00 5.94 26.94
N PHE A 90 -15.24 4.84 26.93
CA PHE A 90 -14.86 4.10 28.14
C PHE A 90 -13.70 4.75 28.89
N SER A 91 -12.77 5.38 28.17
CA SER A 91 -11.67 6.13 28.76
C SER A 91 -12.16 7.34 29.57
N TYR A 92 -13.27 7.96 29.18
CA TYR A 92 -13.90 9.03 29.95
C TYR A 92 -14.62 8.50 31.21
N ILE A 93 -15.25 7.32 31.13
CA ILE A 93 -16.02 6.74 32.25
C ILE A 93 -15.11 6.11 33.32
N PHE A 94 -13.99 5.48 32.93
CA PHE A 94 -13.08 4.80 33.86
C PHE A 94 -11.61 5.18 33.64
N PRO A 95 -11.20 6.43 33.98
CA PRO A 95 -9.85 6.92 33.72
C PRO A 95 -8.75 6.11 34.42
N SER A 96 -9.05 5.45 35.55
CA SER A 96 -8.09 4.66 36.33
C SER A 96 -7.68 3.32 35.69
N ILE A 97 -8.48 2.77 34.76
CA ILE A 97 -8.26 1.43 34.17
C ILE A 97 -7.61 1.52 32.77
N VAL A 98 -7.49 2.74 32.21
CA VAL A 98 -6.95 2.98 30.85
C VAL A 98 -5.54 2.42 30.66
N TRP A 99 -4.73 2.29 31.72
CA TRP A 99 -3.39 1.70 31.64
C TRP A 99 -3.39 0.25 31.14
N VAL A 100 -4.44 -0.53 31.42
CA VAL A 100 -4.55 -1.94 30.99
C VAL A 100 -4.60 -2.05 29.46
N SER A 101 -5.12 -1.04 28.77
CA SER A 101 -5.15 -1.00 27.30
C SER A 101 -3.77 -0.92 26.64
N ARG A 102 -2.73 -0.55 27.40
CA ARG A 102 -1.34 -0.51 26.91
C ARG A 102 -0.79 -1.90 26.58
N ILE A 103 -1.26 -2.93 27.29
CA ILE A 103 -0.80 -4.32 27.09
C ILE A 103 -1.19 -4.83 25.69
N PRO A 104 -2.47 -4.77 25.26
CA PRO A 104 -2.83 -5.10 23.89
C PRO A 104 -2.12 -4.27 22.83
N ILE A 105 -1.87 -2.97 23.07
CA ILE A 105 -1.15 -2.12 22.10
C ILE A 105 0.28 -2.58 21.94
N ALA A 106 0.99 -2.85 23.04
CA ALA A 106 2.34 -3.38 23.00
C ALA A 106 2.39 -4.74 22.27
N PHE A 107 1.39 -5.58 22.49
CA PHE A 107 1.25 -6.86 21.80
C PHE A 107 1.03 -6.70 20.29
N VAL A 108 0.09 -5.84 19.88
CA VAL A 108 -0.17 -5.54 18.45
C VAL A 108 1.04 -4.91 17.77
N VAL A 109 1.74 -3.98 18.44
CA VAL A 109 2.97 -3.38 17.92
C VAL A 109 4.08 -4.43 17.78
N GLY A 110 4.25 -5.30 18.77
CA GLY A 110 5.22 -6.38 18.73
C GLY A 110 4.95 -7.34 17.56
N ILE A 111 3.73 -7.85 17.45
CA ILE A 111 3.33 -8.72 16.31
C ILE A 111 3.46 -7.98 14.98
N GLY A 112 2.94 -6.76 14.89
CA GLY A 112 2.96 -5.95 13.68
C GLY A 112 4.38 -5.72 13.19
N SER A 113 5.27 -5.28 14.08
CA SER A 113 6.70 -5.10 13.76
C SER A 113 7.37 -6.40 13.35
N GLY A 114 7.10 -7.52 14.03
CA GLY A 114 7.67 -8.82 13.70
C GLY A 114 7.26 -9.30 12.31
N ILE A 115 5.97 -9.25 12.01
CA ILE A 115 5.42 -9.59 10.69
C ILE A 115 5.99 -8.66 9.63
N THR A 116 5.97 -7.34 9.84
CA THR A 116 6.47 -6.38 8.85
C THR A 116 7.95 -6.57 8.58
N ILE A 117 8.80 -6.76 9.60
CA ILE A 117 10.23 -7.00 9.39
C ILE A 117 10.46 -8.26 8.55
N VAL A 118 9.82 -9.37 8.92
CA VAL A 118 9.97 -10.65 8.19
C VAL A 118 9.41 -10.52 6.77
N ALA A 119 8.23 -9.93 6.61
CA ALA A 119 7.61 -9.73 5.31
C ALA A 119 8.40 -8.77 4.43
N SER A 120 9.03 -7.73 5.01
CA SER A 120 9.90 -6.83 4.25
C SER A 120 11.15 -7.55 3.76
N VAL A 121 11.79 -8.36 4.60
CA VAL A 121 12.98 -9.12 4.19
C VAL A 121 12.62 -10.18 3.14
N GLN A 122 11.59 -10.99 3.41
CA GLN A 122 11.21 -12.11 2.55
C GLN A 122 10.45 -11.69 1.30
N GLY A 123 9.64 -10.64 1.37
CA GLY A 123 8.80 -10.15 0.27
C GLY A 123 9.44 -9.02 -0.52
N PHE A 124 10.34 -8.22 0.06
CA PHE A 124 10.94 -7.06 -0.61
C PHE A 124 12.47 -7.03 -0.70
N ILE A 125 13.22 -7.79 0.10
CA ILE A 125 14.69 -7.77 -0.01
C ILE A 125 15.15 -8.95 -0.84
N PHE A 126 14.81 -10.17 -0.43
CA PHE A 126 15.25 -11.36 -1.16
C PHE A 126 14.75 -11.42 -2.61
N PRO A 127 13.46 -11.16 -2.92
CA PRO A 127 13.00 -11.23 -4.30
C PRO A 127 13.64 -10.16 -5.19
N GLN A 128 13.94 -8.98 -4.66
CA GLN A 128 14.52 -7.85 -5.38
C GLN A 128 16.00 -8.11 -5.68
N VAL A 129 16.72 -8.66 -4.71
CA VAL A 129 18.10 -9.13 -4.91
C VAL A 129 18.09 -10.26 -5.95
N SER A 130 17.22 -11.27 -5.79
CA SER A 130 17.10 -12.38 -6.74
C SER A 130 16.74 -11.91 -8.15
N ALA A 131 15.79 -10.99 -8.29
CA ALA A 131 15.36 -10.41 -9.57
C ALA A 131 16.46 -9.60 -10.27
N THR A 132 17.44 -9.09 -9.52
CA THR A 132 18.61 -8.42 -10.11
C THR A 132 19.57 -9.45 -10.75
N PHE A 133 19.62 -10.69 -10.24
CA PHE A 133 20.50 -11.76 -10.74
C PHE A 133 19.82 -12.74 -11.71
N LEU A 134 18.51 -12.97 -11.59
CA LEU A 134 17.75 -13.92 -12.44
C LEU A 134 17.92 -13.67 -13.94
N PRO A 135 17.89 -12.42 -14.44
CA PRO A 135 18.07 -12.15 -15.86
C PRO A 135 19.51 -12.37 -16.35
N ILE A 136 20.48 -12.63 -15.46
CA ILE A 136 21.86 -12.98 -15.85
C ILE A 136 22.03 -14.51 -15.91
N LEU A 137 21.23 -15.25 -15.15
CA LEU A 137 21.35 -16.70 -14.98
C LEU A 137 20.48 -17.52 -15.96
N SER A 138 19.48 -16.92 -16.59
CA SER A 138 18.65 -17.59 -17.61
C SER A 138 19.30 -17.46 -19.00
N PRO A 139 19.91 -18.51 -19.59
CA PRO A 139 20.80 -18.34 -20.75
C PRO A 139 20.10 -18.39 -22.10
N ASN A 140 18.76 -18.34 -22.16
CA ASN A 140 18.04 -18.50 -23.42
C ASN A 140 17.86 -17.18 -24.19
N TYR A 141 18.91 -16.36 -24.24
CA TYR A 141 18.94 -15.16 -25.07
C TYR A 141 19.42 -15.53 -26.47
N THR A 142 18.48 -15.90 -27.35
CA THR A 142 18.79 -16.05 -28.77
C THR A 142 18.63 -14.69 -29.45
N ILE A 143 19.70 -14.23 -30.11
CA ILE A 143 19.65 -13.03 -30.94
C ILE A 143 18.94 -13.41 -32.24
N ASP A 144 17.72 -12.92 -32.42
CA ASP A 144 16.95 -13.13 -33.63
C ASP A 144 17.29 -12.02 -34.65
N PHE A 145 17.78 -12.43 -35.82
CA PHE A 145 18.15 -11.55 -36.93
C PHE A 145 17.03 -11.44 -37.98
N SER A 146 15.84 -12.01 -37.72
CA SER A 146 14.72 -12.06 -38.67
C SER A 146 14.21 -10.69 -39.12
N THR A 147 14.16 -9.71 -38.22
CA THR A 147 13.74 -8.34 -38.53
C THR A 147 14.54 -7.32 -37.71
N PRO A 148 14.71 -6.07 -38.21
CA PRO A 148 15.41 -5.02 -37.46
C PRO A 148 14.79 -4.73 -36.08
N ILE A 149 13.47 -4.87 -35.94
CA ILE A 149 12.75 -4.65 -34.67
C ILE A 149 13.02 -5.81 -33.69
N ASN A 150 12.99 -7.05 -34.17
CA ASN A 150 13.29 -8.23 -33.34
C ASN A 150 14.77 -8.24 -32.91
N PHE A 151 15.68 -7.77 -33.76
CA PHE A 151 17.08 -7.59 -33.42
C PHE A 151 17.25 -6.60 -32.25
N LEU A 152 16.64 -5.41 -32.33
CA LEU A 152 16.70 -4.42 -31.25
C LEU A 152 16.11 -4.94 -29.93
N ASN A 153 14.96 -5.63 -30.00
CA ASN A 153 14.33 -6.20 -28.81
C ASN A 153 15.18 -7.31 -28.18
N SER A 154 15.77 -8.20 -28.99
CA SER A 154 16.65 -9.26 -28.49
C SER A 154 17.94 -8.70 -27.88
N LEU A 155 18.49 -7.62 -28.45
CA LEU A 155 19.64 -6.91 -27.88
C LEU A 155 19.30 -6.28 -26.52
N LEU A 156 18.13 -5.66 -26.40
CA LEU A 156 17.68 -5.04 -25.16
C LEU A 156 17.45 -6.08 -24.05
N LEU A 157 16.97 -7.28 -24.39
CA LEU A 157 16.83 -8.40 -23.46
C LEU A 157 18.18 -8.91 -22.94
N VAL A 158 19.23 -8.88 -23.77
CA VAL A 158 20.60 -9.26 -23.35
C VAL A 158 21.25 -8.17 -22.49
N ILE A 159 21.11 -6.90 -22.89
CA ILE A 159 21.80 -5.78 -22.25
C ILE A 159 21.09 -5.30 -20.99
N GLY A 160 19.75 -5.33 -20.99
CA GLY A 160 18.89 -4.86 -19.89
C GLY A 160 19.29 -5.40 -18.50
N PRO A 161 19.50 -6.72 -18.34
CA PRO A 161 20.02 -7.32 -17.10
C PRO A 161 21.28 -6.67 -16.56
N PHE A 162 22.27 -6.44 -17.42
CA PHE A 162 23.55 -5.82 -17.05
C PHE A 162 23.38 -4.35 -16.71
N VAL A 163 22.52 -3.62 -17.44
CA VAL A 163 22.20 -2.23 -17.15
C VAL A 163 21.55 -2.10 -15.77
N ILE A 164 20.62 -2.99 -15.44
CA ILE A 164 19.97 -3.02 -14.12
C ILE A 164 21.01 -3.32 -13.03
N LEU A 165 21.83 -4.36 -13.19
CA LEU A 165 22.87 -4.72 -12.21
C LEU A 165 23.85 -3.57 -11.98
N LEU A 166 24.37 -2.97 -13.05
CA LEU A 166 25.29 -1.83 -12.95
C LEU A 166 24.61 -0.62 -12.34
N GLY A 167 23.35 -0.35 -12.68
CA GLY A 167 22.54 0.70 -12.07
C GLY A 167 22.40 0.51 -10.56
N VAL A 168 22.11 -0.71 -10.11
CA VAL A 168 22.01 -1.04 -8.67
C VAL A 168 23.36 -0.85 -7.97
N ILE A 169 24.46 -1.36 -8.54
CA ILE A 169 25.80 -1.22 -7.93
C ILE A 169 26.19 0.26 -7.83
N THR A 170 26.01 1.04 -8.91
CA THR A 170 26.35 2.47 -8.90
C THR A 170 25.49 3.28 -7.93
N ALA A 171 24.20 2.96 -7.81
CA ALA A 171 23.31 3.56 -6.81
C ALA A 171 23.71 3.19 -5.36
N LEU A 172 24.08 1.94 -5.11
CA LEU A 172 24.57 1.51 -3.79
C LEU A 172 25.88 2.21 -3.42
N ILE A 173 26.80 2.38 -4.36
CA ILE A 173 28.04 3.14 -4.15
C ILE A 173 27.72 4.60 -3.79
N TYR A 174 26.74 5.21 -4.44
CA TYR A 174 26.30 6.58 -4.11
C TYR A 174 25.79 6.69 -2.67
N PHE A 175 24.96 5.76 -2.21
CA PHE A 175 24.42 5.75 -0.83
C PHE A 175 25.40 5.20 0.22
N TYR A 176 26.54 4.64 -0.20
CA TYR A 176 27.55 4.14 0.72
C TYR A 176 28.34 5.30 1.33
N PHE A 177 27.85 5.82 2.46
CA PHE A 177 28.44 6.98 3.16
C PHE A 177 29.71 6.65 3.96
N SER A 178 30.05 5.37 4.15
CA SER A 178 31.18 4.95 5.01
C SER A 178 32.56 5.12 4.36
N THR A 179 32.65 5.39 3.05
CA THR A 179 33.92 5.68 2.37
C THR A 179 33.87 7.08 1.77
N GLU A 180 34.95 7.85 1.94
CA GLU A 180 35.10 9.13 1.25
C GLU A 180 35.15 8.91 -0.27
N GLN A 181 34.15 9.45 -0.98
CA GLN A 181 34.05 9.34 -2.43
C GLN A 181 35.09 10.26 -3.10
N ARG A 182 36.33 9.80 -3.27
CA ARG A 182 37.40 10.53 -4.00
C ARG A 182 37.75 9.84 -5.32
N GLY A 183 38.12 10.61 -6.35
CA GLY A 183 38.65 10.09 -7.62
C GLY A 183 37.63 9.32 -8.47
N ILE A 184 37.99 8.11 -8.93
CA ILE A 184 37.16 7.25 -9.79
C ILE A 184 35.82 6.90 -9.13
N LEU A 185 35.83 6.72 -7.81
CA LEU A 185 34.64 6.39 -7.03
C LEU A 185 33.60 7.51 -7.07
N LEU A 186 34.03 8.78 -7.13
CA LEU A 186 33.16 9.95 -7.31
C LEU A 186 32.51 9.94 -8.70
N GLY A 187 33.24 9.51 -9.74
CA GLY A 187 32.70 9.39 -11.10
C GLY A 187 31.58 8.35 -11.19
N ILE A 188 31.80 7.18 -10.58
CA ILE A 188 30.80 6.09 -10.52
C ILE A 188 29.59 6.53 -9.69
N ALA A 189 29.80 7.22 -8.55
CA ALA A 189 28.72 7.75 -7.73
C ALA A 189 27.87 8.79 -8.49
N LYS A 190 28.46 9.65 -9.33
CA LYS A 190 27.72 10.61 -10.18
C LYS A 190 26.77 9.92 -11.17
N ILE A 191 27.17 8.78 -11.73
CA ILE A 191 26.30 7.96 -12.59
C ILE A 191 25.13 7.41 -11.76
N GLY A 192 25.41 6.91 -10.56
CA GLY A 192 24.37 6.48 -9.61
C GLY A 192 23.38 7.60 -9.28
N ILE A 193 23.86 8.83 -9.02
CA ILE A 193 23.01 10.01 -8.79
C ILE A 193 22.10 10.27 -9.98
N LEU A 194 22.64 10.26 -11.19
CA LEU A 194 21.86 10.51 -12.41
C LEU A 194 20.75 9.46 -12.57
N ILE A 195 21.07 8.19 -12.38
CA ILE A 195 20.08 7.10 -12.44
C ILE A 195 19.00 7.31 -11.38
N MET A 196 19.39 7.61 -10.13
CA MET A 196 18.45 7.87 -9.04
C MET A 196 17.54 9.06 -9.32
N MET A 197 18.07 10.15 -9.89
CA MET A 197 17.27 11.33 -10.28
C MET A 197 16.23 10.98 -11.36
N ILE A 198 16.60 10.16 -12.35
CA ILE A 198 15.66 9.67 -13.37
C ILE A 198 14.57 8.81 -12.73
N THR A 199 14.95 7.85 -11.87
CA THR A 199 13.98 6.97 -11.20
C THR A 199 13.01 7.74 -10.32
N PHE A 200 13.52 8.68 -9.50
CA PHE A 200 12.66 9.53 -8.68
C PHE A 200 11.76 10.41 -9.54
N GLY A 201 12.28 10.99 -10.64
CA GLY A 201 11.47 11.74 -11.60
C GLY A 201 10.33 10.91 -12.17
N ALA A 202 10.60 9.66 -12.57
CA ALA A 202 9.58 8.73 -13.05
C ALA A 202 8.54 8.39 -11.97
N SER A 203 8.97 8.13 -10.72
CA SER A 203 8.06 7.88 -9.59
C SER A 203 7.16 9.09 -9.30
N PHE A 204 7.70 10.31 -9.30
CA PHE A 204 6.90 11.53 -9.16
C PHE A 204 5.90 11.67 -10.32
N GLY A 205 6.33 11.45 -11.56
CA GLY A 205 5.46 11.44 -12.73
C GLY A 205 4.30 10.44 -12.61
N TYR A 206 4.57 9.24 -12.11
CA TYR A 206 3.55 8.22 -11.87
C TYR A 206 2.50 8.67 -10.85
N THR A 207 2.91 9.33 -9.76
CA THR A 207 1.96 9.86 -8.77
C THR A 207 1.07 10.96 -9.35
N ILE A 208 1.62 11.83 -10.20
CA ILE A 208 0.85 12.87 -10.89
C ILE A 208 -0.15 12.23 -11.86
N MET A 209 0.30 11.26 -12.66
CA MET A 209 -0.57 10.51 -13.57
C MET A 209 -1.70 9.81 -12.83
N ALA A 210 -1.42 9.16 -11.70
CA ALA A 210 -2.45 8.50 -10.89
C ALA A 210 -3.50 9.49 -10.37
N ARG A 211 -3.08 10.67 -9.91
CA ARG A 211 -4.00 11.73 -9.45
C ARG A 211 -4.86 12.28 -10.59
N PHE A 212 -4.27 12.55 -11.76
CA PHE A 212 -5.04 12.97 -12.95
C PHE A 212 -5.98 11.87 -13.44
N SER A 213 -5.56 10.61 -13.44
CA SER A 213 -6.40 9.47 -13.81
C SER A 213 -7.62 9.37 -12.89
N LEU A 214 -7.43 9.51 -11.57
CA LEU A 214 -8.53 9.57 -10.61
C LEU A 214 -9.46 10.76 -10.89
N LEU A 215 -8.93 11.95 -11.18
CA LEU A 215 -9.72 13.13 -11.52
C LEU A 215 -10.57 12.89 -12.78
N ILE A 216 -9.96 12.38 -13.85
CA ILE A 216 -10.64 12.04 -15.11
C ILE A 216 -11.73 11.00 -14.85
N SER A 217 -11.46 9.97 -14.05
CA SER A 217 -12.45 8.96 -13.66
C SER A 217 -13.65 9.59 -12.94
N ARG A 218 -13.45 10.59 -12.08
CA ARG A 218 -14.56 11.31 -11.42
C ARG A 218 -15.35 12.20 -12.38
N PHE A 219 -14.69 12.88 -13.31
CA PHE A 219 -15.38 13.63 -14.36
C PHE A 219 -16.17 12.72 -15.30
N TYR A 220 -15.61 11.57 -15.69
CA TYR A 220 -16.28 10.58 -16.51
C TYR A 220 -17.54 10.05 -15.80
N PHE A 221 -17.44 9.71 -14.51
CA PHE A 221 -18.59 9.31 -13.71
C PHE A 221 -19.70 10.39 -13.67
N LEU A 222 -19.34 11.67 -13.49
CA LEU A 222 -20.32 12.76 -13.47
C LEU A 222 -20.99 13.00 -14.83
N LEU A 223 -20.23 12.91 -15.93
CA LEU A 223 -20.71 13.24 -17.27
C LEU A 223 -21.40 12.06 -17.98
N SER A 224 -20.89 10.84 -17.80
CA SER A 224 -21.42 9.61 -18.38
C SER A 224 -22.49 8.99 -17.46
N ASP A 225 -22.10 8.49 -16.28
CA ASP A 225 -23.01 7.68 -15.45
C ASP A 225 -24.14 8.51 -14.80
N TRP A 226 -23.87 9.76 -14.43
CA TRP A 226 -24.88 10.63 -13.82
C TRP A 226 -25.68 11.46 -14.83
N LEU A 227 -25.00 12.22 -15.71
CA LEU A 227 -25.67 13.12 -16.67
C LEU A 227 -26.00 12.46 -18.02
N ASN A 228 -25.45 11.28 -18.34
CA ASN A 228 -25.61 10.59 -19.64
C ASN A 228 -25.30 11.47 -20.86
N LEU A 229 -24.41 12.46 -20.71
CA LEU A 229 -24.02 13.38 -21.78
C LEU A 229 -22.92 12.81 -22.69
N LEU A 230 -22.14 11.87 -22.16
CA LEU A 230 -21.15 11.09 -22.89
C LEU A 230 -21.60 9.64 -22.90
N LYS A 231 -21.66 9.01 -24.07
CA LYS A 231 -21.78 7.55 -24.20
C LYS A 231 -20.40 6.93 -24.27
#